data_AF-A0AAW4GKM2-F1
#
_entry.id   AF-A0AAW4GKM2-F1
#
_cell.length_a   1.000
_cell.length_b   1.000
_cell.length_c   1.000
_cell.angle_alpha   90.00
_cell.angle_beta   90.00
_cell.angle_gamma   90.00
#
_symmetry.space_group_name_H-M   'P 1'
#
loop_
_entity.id
_entity.type
_entity.pdbx_description
1 polymer ?
#
loop_
_entity_poly.entity_id
_entity_poly.type
_entity_poly.pdbx_seq_one_letter_code
_entity_poly.pdbx_strand_id
1 'polypeptide(L)'
;MDLLCLSSRCFRVARVALVPGLLLALGACAAGDSSNPAAVSPAAVAAPAAAPVPVSAATAVPVSTTAVARDGLAVLIRASAVACSNASAGTGCTAGDADSGDFYDVELSPDCGDQGFFAGVAEAKGVETLDAVPGSGSKASATAKLSKGQLVCVQGIGRTGQNPLFYYVVAIPANTVGKCKGNALCDTYGDRPISGMKGTRGEACHVAAPGHYAGNCAQGWVSADTLEVFSSGM
;
A
#
# COMPACT_ATOMS: atom_id res chain seq x y z
N MET A 1 -51.43 -27.39 17.37
CA MET A 1 -51.59 -26.36 18.40
C MET A 1 -50.23 -25.73 18.59
N ASP A 2 -49.94 -24.70 17.80
CA ASP A 2 -49.96 -23.28 18.24
C ASP A 2 -48.61 -22.97 18.90
N LEU A 3 -47.79 -21.99 18.47
CA LEU A 3 -48.14 -20.64 18.08
C LEU A 3 -46.95 -20.03 17.30
N LEU A 4 -47.24 -19.43 16.15
CA LEU A 4 -46.35 -18.54 15.41
C LEU A 4 -46.24 -17.21 16.16
N CYS A 5 -45.03 -16.79 16.54
CA CYS A 5 -44.77 -15.40 16.93
C CYS A 5 -44.26 -14.61 15.71
N LEU A 6 -45.21 -14.02 14.98
CA LEU A 6 -44.98 -12.82 14.19
C LEU A 6 -44.81 -11.62 15.14
N SER A 7 -43.78 -10.80 14.93
CA SER A 7 -43.84 -9.38 15.27
C SER A 7 -42.81 -8.64 14.42
N SER A 8 -43.26 -8.06 13.32
CA SER A 8 -43.70 -6.65 13.21
C SER A 8 -42.53 -5.71 12.93
N ARG A 9 -42.38 -5.48 11.63
CA ARG A 9 -41.54 -4.47 11.00
C ARG A 9 -42.01 -3.09 11.44
N CYS A 10 -41.11 -2.30 12.04
CA CYS A 10 -41.35 -0.89 12.28
C CYS A 10 -40.53 -0.09 11.26
N PHE A 11 -41.12 0.14 10.08
CA PHE A 11 -40.62 1.11 9.11
C PHE A 11 -40.85 2.51 9.66
N ARG A 12 -39.80 3.18 10.13
CA ARG A 12 -39.84 4.64 10.30
C ARG A 12 -39.44 5.29 8.98
N VAL A 13 -40.46 5.62 8.19
CA VAL A 13 -40.38 6.59 7.10
C VAL A 13 -40.30 7.97 7.73
N ALA A 14 -39.12 8.58 7.72
CA ALA A 14 -38.96 10.00 8.00
C ALA A 14 -38.64 10.73 6.69
N ARG A 15 -39.66 11.41 6.16
CA ARG A 15 -39.56 12.41 5.08
C ARG A 15 -38.66 13.56 5.57
N VAL A 16 -37.60 13.87 4.84
CA VAL A 16 -36.90 15.16 4.95
C VAL A 16 -36.78 15.77 3.56
N ALA A 17 -37.06 17.06 3.50
CA ALA A 17 -37.48 17.85 2.36
C ALA A 17 -36.39 18.07 1.29
N LEU A 18 -36.86 18.10 0.03
CA LEU A 18 -36.17 18.68 -1.11
C LEU A 18 -36.03 20.20 -0.93
N VAL A 19 -34.80 20.71 -1.01
CA VAL A 19 -34.51 22.13 -1.21
C VAL A 19 -33.88 22.29 -2.60
N PRO A 20 -34.47 23.07 -3.52
CA PRO A 20 -33.84 23.46 -4.78
C PRO A 20 -33.08 24.79 -4.58
N GLY A 21 -31.87 24.92 -5.13
CA GLY A 21 -31.11 26.17 -5.00
C GLY A 21 -29.76 26.19 -5.72
N LEU A 22 -29.82 26.45 -7.03
CA LEU A 22 -28.88 27.13 -7.92
C LEU A 22 -27.61 27.78 -7.30
N LEU A 23 -26.43 27.53 -7.90
CA LEU A 23 -25.57 28.55 -8.54
C LEU A 23 -24.20 27.95 -8.94
N LEU A 24 -24.03 27.72 -10.25
CA LEU A 24 -22.72 27.55 -10.89
C LEU A 24 -22.08 28.93 -11.05
N ALA A 25 -21.03 29.21 -10.28
CA ALA A 25 -20.17 30.36 -10.50
C ALA A 25 -18.89 29.90 -11.23
N LEU A 26 -18.75 30.38 -12.47
CA LEU A 26 -17.50 30.38 -13.21
C LEU A 26 -16.47 31.26 -12.49
N GLY A 27 -15.28 30.72 -12.25
CA GLY A 27 -14.09 31.47 -11.87
C GLY A 27 -12.92 31.03 -12.73
N ALA A 28 -12.62 31.81 -13.76
CA ALA A 28 -11.38 31.76 -14.53
C ALA A 28 -10.46 32.92 -14.09
N CYS A 29 -9.19 32.85 -14.53
CA CYS A 29 -8.05 33.76 -14.29
C CYS A 29 -7.19 33.37 -13.08
N ALA A 30 -5.86 33.42 -13.12
CA ALA A 30 -4.98 34.17 -14.00
C ALA A 30 -3.66 33.41 -14.25
N ALA A 31 -3.17 33.47 -15.48
CA ALA A 31 -1.76 33.27 -15.78
C ALA A 31 -0.99 34.47 -15.24
N GLY A 32 -0.05 34.23 -14.33
CA GLY A 32 0.85 35.24 -13.82
C GLY A 32 1.98 35.50 -14.80
N ASP A 33 2.00 36.72 -15.33
CA ASP A 33 3.09 37.35 -16.05
C ASP A 33 4.38 37.37 -15.21
N SER A 34 5.53 37.11 -15.82
CA SER A 34 6.83 37.47 -15.27
C SER A 34 7.66 38.10 -16.38
N SER A 35 7.65 39.43 -16.39
CA SER A 35 8.54 40.25 -17.22
C SER A 35 9.88 40.45 -16.51
N ASN A 36 10.93 40.30 -17.33
CA ASN A 36 12.35 40.52 -17.07
C ASN A 36 12.66 41.96 -16.59
N PRO A 37 13.87 42.24 -16.08
CA PRO A 37 14.76 42.99 -16.98
C PRO A 37 16.23 42.54 -16.95
N ALA A 38 16.86 42.77 -18.10
CA ALA A 38 18.26 42.57 -18.39
C ALA A 38 19.17 43.51 -17.57
N ALA A 39 20.39 43.05 -17.28
CA ALA A 39 21.52 43.91 -16.94
C ALA A 39 22.82 43.39 -17.60
N VAL A 40 23.14 44.07 -18.69
CA VAL A 40 24.44 44.43 -19.29
C VAL A 40 25.74 43.89 -18.65
N SER A 41 26.59 43.33 -19.52
CA SER A 41 27.99 42.95 -19.31
C SER A 41 28.92 44.12 -18.91
N PRO A 42 30.13 43.81 -18.43
CA PRO A 42 31.30 44.21 -19.23
C PRO A 42 32.33 43.10 -19.41
N ALA A 43 33.16 43.32 -20.44
CA ALA A 43 34.14 42.43 -21.02
C ALA A 43 35.48 42.32 -20.23
N ALA A 44 36.35 41.46 -20.79
CA ALA A 44 37.78 41.25 -20.53
C ALA A 44 38.06 40.03 -19.61
N VAL A 45 38.98 39.09 -19.88
CA VAL A 45 40.20 39.05 -20.72
C VAL A 45 40.41 37.60 -21.20
N ALA A 46 40.92 37.40 -22.41
CA ALA A 46 41.33 36.09 -22.95
C ALA A 46 42.76 35.71 -22.51
N ALA A 47 42.96 34.46 -22.10
CA ALA A 47 44.26 33.78 -21.98
C ALA A 47 44.06 32.24 -22.09
N PRO A 48 45.10 31.46 -22.48
CA PRO A 48 44.94 30.40 -23.47
C PRO A 48 44.64 29.00 -22.93
N ALA A 49 44.23 28.16 -23.87
CA ALA A 49 43.80 26.77 -23.79
C ALA A 49 44.74 25.83 -23.01
N ALA A 50 44.15 25.12 -22.04
CA ALA A 50 44.60 23.80 -21.61
C ALA A 50 43.55 22.78 -22.05
N ALA A 51 43.97 21.76 -22.80
CA ALA A 51 43.11 20.74 -23.37
C ALA A 51 42.37 19.95 -22.27
N PRO A 52 41.05 19.75 -22.36
CA PRO A 52 40.33 18.89 -21.43
C PRO A 52 40.61 17.42 -21.78
N VAL A 53 41.15 16.70 -20.81
CA VAL A 53 41.20 15.24 -20.79
C VAL A 53 39.76 14.72 -20.79
N PRO A 54 39.36 13.78 -21.67
CA PRO A 54 38.00 13.25 -21.66
C PRO A 54 37.83 12.34 -20.43
N VAL A 55 37.30 12.89 -19.34
CA VAL A 55 36.74 12.09 -18.26
C VAL A 55 35.45 11.50 -18.81
N SER A 56 35.47 10.20 -19.09
CA SER A 56 34.30 9.44 -19.51
C SER A 56 33.27 9.48 -18.37
N ALA A 57 32.34 10.44 -18.46
CA ALA A 57 31.18 10.48 -17.59
C ALA A 57 30.36 9.24 -17.90
N ALA A 58 30.41 8.24 -17.02
CA ALA A 58 29.47 7.15 -17.04
C ALA A 58 28.07 7.77 -16.89
N THR A 59 27.33 7.79 -17.99
CA THR A 59 25.93 8.17 -18.03
C THR A 59 25.18 7.17 -17.13
N ALA A 60 24.93 7.57 -15.88
CA ALA A 60 23.95 6.89 -15.05
C ALA A 60 22.60 7.06 -15.76
N VAL A 61 22.19 6.02 -16.47
CA VAL A 61 20.86 5.97 -17.09
C VAL A 61 19.86 6.12 -15.94
N PRO A 62 18.95 7.12 -15.96
CA PRO A 62 17.93 7.21 -14.95
C PRO A 62 17.08 5.94 -15.03
N VAL A 63 17.18 5.09 -14.01
CA VAL A 63 16.25 3.97 -13.85
C VAL A 63 14.86 4.59 -13.80
N SER A 64 14.06 4.31 -14.83
CA SER A 64 12.73 4.89 -14.92
C SER A 64 11.92 4.42 -13.72
N THR A 65 11.32 5.33 -12.97
CA THR A 65 10.41 5.03 -11.84
C THR A 65 9.31 4.05 -12.24
N THR A 66 8.89 4.07 -13.51
CA THR A 66 7.93 3.13 -14.07
C THR A 66 8.44 1.69 -14.17
N ALA A 67 9.75 1.47 -14.34
CA ALA A 67 10.33 0.12 -14.38
C ALA A 67 10.37 -0.49 -12.97
N VAL A 68 10.86 0.27 -11.98
CA VAL A 68 10.87 -0.17 -10.57
C VAL A 68 9.46 -0.45 -10.04
N ALA A 69 8.48 0.39 -10.39
CA ALA A 69 7.08 0.16 -10.01
C ALA A 69 6.52 -1.15 -10.62
N ARG A 70 6.85 -1.46 -11.88
CA ARG A 70 6.44 -2.70 -12.53
C ARG A 70 7.12 -3.93 -11.93
N ASP A 71 8.41 -3.82 -11.62
CA ASP A 71 9.15 -4.90 -10.97
C ASP A 71 8.59 -5.20 -9.58
N GLY A 72 8.32 -4.16 -8.79
CA GLY A 72 7.70 -4.28 -7.47
C GLY A 72 6.30 -4.93 -7.54
N LEU A 73 5.48 -4.52 -8.50
CA LEU A 73 4.16 -5.12 -8.72
C LEU A 73 4.25 -6.60 -9.13
N ALA A 74 5.17 -6.95 -10.03
CA ALA A 74 5.36 -8.34 -10.45
C ALA A 74 5.82 -9.24 -9.28
N VAL A 75 6.68 -8.73 -8.41
CA VAL A 75 7.10 -9.42 -7.17
C VAL A 75 5.91 -9.61 -6.24
N LEU A 76 5.11 -8.56 -6.02
CA LEU A 76 3.92 -8.61 -5.16
C LEU A 76 2.88 -9.61 -5.66
N ILE A 77 2.57 -9.62 -6.97
CA ILE A 77 1.63 -10.58 -7.58
C ILE A 77 2.08 -12.02 -7.31
N ARG A 78 3.37 -12.30 -7.51
CA ARG A 78 3.93 -13.64 -7.27
C ARG A 78 3.88 -14.01 -5.79
N ALA A 79 4.26 -13.09 -4.91
CA ALA A 79 4.36 -13.35 -3.48
C ALA A 79 3.00 -13.53 -2.81
N SER A 80 1.97 -12.84 -3.30
CA SER A 80 0.60 -12.91 -2.80
C SER A 80 -0.26 -14.00 -3.43
N ALA A 81 0.30 -14.78 -4.38
CA ALA A 81 -0.42 -15.80 -5.14
C ALA A 81 -1.70 -15.27 -5.82
N VAL A 82 -1.65 -14.03 -6.31
CA VAL A 82 -2.75 -13.36 -7.00
C VAL A 82 -2.64 -13.61 -8.50
N ALA A 83 -3.77 -13.81 -9.16
CA ALA A 83 -3.85 -13.87 -10.61
C ALA A 83 -4.43 -12.56 -11.15
N CYS A 84 -3.78 -11.93 -12.13
CA CYS A 84 -4.28 -10.69 -12.75
C CYS A 84 -4.46 -10.88 -14.25
N SER A 85 -5.58 -10.37 -14.79
CA SER A 85 -5.80 -10.34 -16.24
C SER A 85 -4.78 -9.46 -16.97
N ASN A 86 -4.29 -8.40 -16.31
CA ASN A 86 -3.14 -7.62 -16.76
C ASN A 86 -2.17 -7.38 -15.60
N ALA A 87 -1.19 -8.28 -15.46
CA ALA A 87 -0.19 -8.25 -14.39
C ALA A 87 0.70 -7.00 -14.43
N SER A 88 1.01 -6.46 -15.60
CA SER A 88 1.87 -5.28 -15.74
C SER A 88 1.22 -4.00 -15.23
N ALA A 89 -0.11 -3.97 -15.16
CA ALA A 89 -0.89 -2.85 -14.64
C ALA A 89 -1.53 -3.14 -13.27
N GLY A 90 -1.53 -4.40 -12.82
CA GLY A 90 -2.15 -4.79 -11.55
C GLY A 90 -3.67 -4.68 -11.59
N THR A 91 -4.27 -4.83 -12.77
CA THR A 91 -5.72 -4.67 -12.98
C THR A 91 -6.39 -6.01 -13.22
N GLY A 92 -7.64 -6.14 -12.73
CA GLY A 92 -8.42 -7.36 -12.82
C GLY A 92 -7.76 -8.51 -12.09
N CYS A 93 -7.27 -8.23 -10.88
CA CYS A 93 -6.59 -9.18 -10.02
C CYS A 93 -7.59 -9.91 -9.12
N THR A 94 -7.43 -11.22 -8.97
CA THR A 94 -8.23 -12.07 -8.11
C THR A 94 -7.37 -13.03 -7.29
N ALA A 95 -7.91 -13.43 -6.14
CA ALA A 95 -7.34 -14.46 -5.27
C ALA A 95 -8.44 -15.40 -4.76
N GLY A 96 -8.05 -16.51 -4.16
CA GLY A 96 -8.96 -17.56 -3.72
C GLY A 96 -9.18 -18.62 -4.81
N ASP A 97 -10.34 -19.26 -4.78
CA ASP A 97 -10.72 -20.31 -5.71
C ASP A 97 -11.90 -19.85 -6.58
N ALA A 98 -11.58 -19.47 -7.82
CA ALA A 98 -12.57 -19.02 -8.78
C ALA A 98 -13.54 -20.14 -9.20
N ASP A 99 -13.11 -21.41 -9.16
CA ASP A 99 -13.91 -22.54 -9.61
C ASP A 99 -15.04 -22.87 -8.62
N SER A 100 -14.81 -22.66 -7.32
CA SER A 100 -15.83 -22.80 -6.27
C SER A 100 -16.67 -21.54 -6.05
N GLY A 101 -16.29 -20.41 -6.66
CA GLY A 101 -16.92 -19.11 -6.45
C GLY A 101 -16.49 -18.42 -5.16
N ASP A 102 -15.49 -18.96 -4.45
CA ASP A 102 -14.86 -18.35 -3.27
C ASP A 102 -13.61 -17.57 -3.71
N PHE A 103 -13.85 -16.53 -4.50
CA PHE A 103 -12.81 -15.64 -4.98
C PHE A 103 -13.03 -14.20 -4.50
N TYR A 104 -11.95 -13.45 -4.51
CA TYR A 104 -11.89 -12.07 -4.04
C TYR A 104 -11.35 -11.20 -5.16
N ASP A 105 -11.95 -10.03 -5.33
CA ASP A 105 -11.36 -8.96 -6.12
C ASP A 105 -10.20 -8.38 -5.34
N VAL A 106 -9.02 -8.28 -5.97
CA VAL A 106 -7.80 -7.83 -5.32
C VAL A 106 -7.34 -6.51 -5.89
N GLU A 107 -7.13 -5.54 -5.00
CA GLU A 107 -6.43 -4.29 -5.30
C GLU A 107 -4.99 -4.40 -4.78
N LEU A 108 -4.00 -4.11 -5.62
CA LEU A 108 -2.57 -4.18 -5.27
C LEU A 108 -1.93 -2.80 -5.26
N SER A 109 -1.13 -2.53 -4.24
CA SER A 109 -0.33 -1.30 -4.09
C SER A 109 1.07 -1.69 -3.57
N PRO A 110 2.08 -1.77 -4.43
CA PRO A 110 3.42 -2.23 -4.01
C PRO A 110 4.19 -1.21 -3.15
N ASP A 111 3.77 0.06 -3.14
CA ASP A 111 4.47 1.14 -2.43
C ASP A 111 3.97 1.28 -0.97
N CYS A 112 4.93 1.24 -0.04
CA CYS A 112 4.77 1.42 1.39
C CYS A 112 5.50 2.66 1.92
N GLY A 113 5.62 3.71 1.09
CA GLY A 113 6.27 4.97 1.42
C GLY A 113 5.42 5.87 2.31
N ASP A 114 5.67 7.19 2.29
CA ASP A 114 5.01 8.13 3.20
C ASP A 114 3.48 8.18 3.04
N GLN A 115 2.95 7.82 1.87
CA GLN A 115 1.51 7.71 1.60
C GLN A 115 1.01 6.25 1.63
N GLY A 116 1.82 5.34 2.17
CA GLY A 116 1.46 3.94 2.31
C GLY A 116 0.18 3.75 3.13
N PHE A 117 -0.45 2.60 2.91
CA PHE A 117 -1.62 2.19 3.66
C PHE A 117 -1.16 1.32 4.82
N PHE A 118 -1.31 1.79 6.06
CA PHE A 118 -0.72 1.15 7.24
C PHE A 118 -1.79 0.64 8.20
N ALA A 119 -1.41 -0.39 8.94
CA ALA A 119 -2.26 -0.98 9.97
C ALA A 119 -1.41 -1.54 11.11
N GLY A 120 -2.08 -1.83 12.22
CA GLY A 120 -1.52 -2.51 13.37
C GLY A 120 -2.21 -3.84 13.62
N VAL A 121 -1.46 -4.87 14.03
CA VAL A 121 -2.07 -6.13 14.47
C VAL A 121 -2.82 -5.90 15.79
N ALA A 122 -4.15 -5.99 15.76
CA ALA A 122 -5.01 -5.74 16.92
C ALA A 122 -5.30 -7.01 17.72
N GLU A 123 -5.28 -8.17 17.06
CA GLU A 123 -5.58 -9.47 17.66
C GLU A 123 -4.67 -9.79 18.85
N ALA A 124 -5.25 -10.17 19.98
CA ALA A 124 -4.55 -10.31 21.25
C ALA A 124 -3.46 -11.38 21.22
N LYS A 125 -3.69 -12.46 20.47
CA LYS A 125 -2.75 -13.58 20.31
C LYS A 125 -1.78 -13.40 19.14
N GLY A 126 -1.83 -12.24 18.48
CA GLY A 126 -1.19 -12.03 17.19
C GLY A 126 -1.95 -12.75 16.06
N VAL A 127 -1.42 -12.67 14.84
CA VAL A 127 -2.04 -13.21 13.64
C VAL A 127 -1.01 -13.98 12.80
N GLU A 128 -1.43 -15.09 12.21
CA GLU A 128 -0.64 -15.80 11.20
C GLU A 128 -0.86 -15.15 9.83
N THR A 129 0.24 -14.87 9.13
CA THR A 129 0.19 -14.45 7.72
C THR A 129 0.17 -15.70 6.85
N LEU A 130 -0.59 -15.66 5.75
CA LEU A 130 -0.78 -16.80 4.84
C LEU A 130 -0.19 -16.53 3.45
N ASP A 131 0.33 -17.56 2.78
CA ASP A 131 0.88 -17.42 1.40
C ASP A 131 -0.19 -17.32 0.30
N ALA A 132 -1.45 -17.55 0.64
CA ALA A 132 -2.61 -17.33 -0.24
C ALA A 132 -3.83 -16.94 0.60
N VAL A 133 -4.82 -16.31 -0.03
CA VAL A 133 -6.12 -16.04 0.63
C VAL A 133 -6.75 -17.38 1.04
N PRO A 134 -7.16 -17.54 2.31
CA PRO A 134 -7.85 -18.74 2.74
C PRO A 134 -9.23 -18.80 2.09
N GLY A 135 -9.61 -19.97 1.58
CA GLY A 135 -10.89 -20.19 0.92
C GLY A 135 -11.14 -21.68 0.70
N SER A 136 -12.33 -22.03 0.22
CA SER A 136 -12.68 -23.41 -0.07
C SER A 136 -11.72 -24.00 -1.11
N GLY A 137 -11.14 -25.16 -0.81
CA GLY A 137 -10.11 -25.78 -1.66
C GLY A 137 -8.71 -25.17 -1.60
N SER A 138 -8.51 -24.00 -0.97
CA SER A 138 -7.21 -23.32 -0.95
C SER A 138 -6.18 -24.07 -0.09
N LYS A 139 -4.91 -24.02 -0.50
CA LYS A 139 -3.75 -24.63 0.20
C LYS A 139 -2.94 -23.60 0.99
N ALA A 140 -3.61 -22.54 1.45
CA ALA A 140 -2.98 -21.48 2.20
C ALA A 140 -2.23 -22.04 3.40
N SER A 141 -0.97 -21.65 3.53
CA SER A 141 -0.08 -22.09 4.60
C SER A 141 0.48 -20.87 5.33
N ALA A 142 0.69 -21.01 6.63
CA ALA A 142 1.33 -19.97 7.43
C ALA A 142 2.74 -19.65 6.92
N THR A 143 3.03 -18.35 6.75
CA THR A 143 4.34 -17.82 6.34
C THR A 143 5.09 -17.20 7.51
N ALA A 144 4.39 -16.65 8.49
CA ALA A 144 4.92 -16.11 9.74
C ALA A 144 3.78 -15.90 10.74
N LYS A 145 4.14 -15.58 11.98
CA LYS A 145 3.22 -15.09 13.00
C LYS A 145 3.66 -13.72 13.50
N LEU A 146 2.80 -12.73 13.31
CA LEU A 146 2.96 -11.35 13.77
C LEU A 146 2.36 -11.19 15.16
N SER A 147 3.08 -10.53 16.07
CA SER A 147 2.57 -10.26 17.41
C SER A 147 1.55 -9.11 17.42
N LYS A 148 0.71 -9.04 18.47
CA LYS A 148 -0.11 -7.86 18.76
C LYS A 148 0.75 -6.61 18.77
N GLY A 149 0.25 -5.54 18.16
CA GLY A 149 0.92 -4.26 18.10
C GLY A 149 2.00 -4.19 17.01
N GLN A 150 2.13 -5.20 16.15
CA GLN A 150 3.07 -5.14 15.03
C GLN A 150 2.55 -4.14 13.99
N LEU A 151 3.40 -3.18 13.61
CA LEU A 151 3.15 -2.30 12.47
C LEU A 151 3.30 -3.07 11.16
N VAL A 152 2.36 -2.88 10.25
CA VAL A 152 2.40 -3.45 8.91
C VAL A 152 2.03 -2.42 7.86
N CYS A 153 2.59 -2.58 6.66
CA CYS A 153 2.07 -1.94 5.45
C CYS A 153 1.15 -2.93 4.73
N VAL A 154 -0.01 -2.43 4.28
CA VAL A 154 -0.96 -3.14 3.46
C VAL A 154 -0.61 -2.90 1.99
N GLN A 155 -0.24 -3.97 1.29
CA GLN A 155 0.09 -3.95 -0.14
C GLN A 155 -1.00 -4.59 -1.01
N GLY A 156 -1.98 -5.26 -0.40
CA GLY A 156 -3.10 -5.84 -1.12
C GLY A 156 -4.38 -5.82 -0.31
N ILE A 157 -5.52 -5.65 -0.98
CA ILE A 157 -6.85 -5.69 -0.37
C ILE A 157 -7.69 -6.70 -1.15
N GLY A 158 -8.06 -7.80 -0.50
CA GLY A 158 -9.02 -8.78 -1.02
C GLY A 158 -10.43 -8.43 -0.57
N ARG A 159 -11.32 -8.20 -1.53
CA ARG A 159 -12.70 -7.76 -1.28
C ARG A 159 -13.74 -8.73 -1.86
N THR A 160 -14.91 -8.71 -1.23
CA THR A 160 -16.16 -9.12 -1.86
C THR A 160 -17.06 -7.90 -1.94
N GLY A 161 -17.29 -7.40 -3.16
CA GLY A 161 -17.93 -6.09 -3.35
C GLY A 161 -17.08 -4.97 -2.73
N GLN A 162 -17.68 -4.15 -1.87
CA GLN A 162 -17.00 -3.02 -1.22
C GLN A 162 -16.36 -3.37 0.13
N ASN A 163 -16.52 -4.60 0.61
CA ASN A 163 -16.08 -5.00 1.94
C ASN A 163 -14.69 -5.66 1.87
N PRO A 164 -13.64 -5.07 2.48
CA PRO A 164 -12.36 -5.75 2.64
C PRO A 164 -12.52 -6.92 3.62
N LEU A 165 -12.11 -8.10 3.19
CA LEU A 165 -12.13 -9.32 4.00
C LEU A 165 -10.72 -9.79 4.35
N PHE A 166 -9.76 -9.50 3.47
CA PHE A 166 -8.36 -9.83 3.66
C PHE A 166 -7.44 -8.69 3.26
N TYR A 167 -6.33 -8.58 3.98
CA TYR A 167 -5.23 -7.70 3.62
C TYR A 167 -3.97 -8.52 3.37
N TYR A 168 -3.27 -8.24 2.28
CA TYR A 168 -1.91 -8.71 2.09
C TYR A 168 -0.98 -7.68 2.71
N VAL A 169 -0.24 -8.10 3.73
CA VAL A 169 0.57 -7.19 4.54
C VAL A 169 2.03 -7.58 4.53
N VAL A 170 2.89 -6.59 4.77
CA VAL A 170 4.31 -6.77 5.06
C VAL A 170 4.63 -6.06 6.37
N ALA A 171 5.28 -6.77 7.29
CA ALA A 171 5.81 -6.18 8.51
C ALA A 171 7.06 -5.38 8.17
N ILE A 172 7.05 -4.11 8.57
CA ILE A 172 8.10 -3.15 8.24
C ILE A 172 8.64 -2.51 9.53
N PRO A 173 9.92 -2.10 9.55
CA PRO A 173 10.47 -1.37 10.68
C PRO A 173 9.75 -0.03 10.89
N ALA A 174 9.29 0.25 12.10
CA ALA A 174 8.56 1.51 12.38
C ALA A 174 9.44 2.75 12.17
N ASN A 175 10.74 2.64 12.41
CA ASN A 175 11.69 3.75 12.25
C ASN A 175 11.94 4.15 10.78
N THR A 176 11.49 3.35 9.80
CA THR A 176 11.65 3.65 8.37
C THR A 176 10.44 4.38 7.79
N VAL A 177 9.38 4.50 8.58
CA VAL A 177 8.15 5.19 8.20
C VAL A 177 8.25 6.64 8.70
N GLY A 178 8.34 7.59 7.77
CA GLY A 178 8.51 9.01 8.11
C GLY A 178 7.45 9.54 9.09
N LYS A 179 6.19 9.09 8.91
CA LYS A 179 5.04 9.47 9.76
C LYS A 179 5.07 8.87 11.17
N CYS A 180 5.94 7.90 11.46
CA CYS A 180 6.05 7.32 12.80
C CYS A 180 6.87 8.17 13.77
N LYS A 181 7.67 9.12 13.29
CA LYS A 181 8.53 9.93 14.15
C LYS A 181 7.69 10.83 15.07
N GLY A 182 7.68 10.53 16.36
CA GLY A 182 6.95 11.30 17.37
C GLY A 182 5.44 11.06 17.35
N ASN A 183 4.98 9.97 16.73
CA ASN A 183 3.58 9.62 16.62
C ASN A 183 3.21 8.52 17.62
N ALA A 184 2.25 8.80 18.50
CA ALA A 184 1.77 7.86 19.52
C ALA A 184 1.15 6.58 18.94
N LEU A 185 0.64 6.64 17.70
CA LEU A 185 0.19 5.42 17.01
C LEU A 185 1.36 4.46 16.79
N CYS A 186 2.56 4.96 16.50
CA CYS A 186 3.72 4.10 16.29
C CYS A 186 4.39 3.63 17.60
N ASP A 187 4.10 4.30 18.71
CA ASP A 187 4.41 3.76 20.05
C ASP A 187 3.54 2.53 20.35
N THR A 188 2.24 2.63 20.02
CA THR A 188 1.25 1.55 20.18
C THR A 188 1.51 0.41 19.18
N TYR A 189 1.76 0.78 17.93
CA TYR A 189 1.95 -0.10 16.78
C TYR A 189 3.33 0.10 16.17
N GLY A 190 4.27 -0.79 16.44
CA GLY A 190 5.64 -0.64 16.00
C GLY A 190 6.35 -1.97 15.80
N ASP A 191 7.65 -1.97 16.02
CA ASP A 191 8.44 -3.20 15.93
C ASP A 191 8.05 -4.14 17.06
N ARG A 192 7.67 -5.37 16.71
CA ARG A 192 7.33 -6.43 17.66
C ARG A 192 8.03 -7.73 17.26
N PRO A 193 8.12 -8.70 18.18
CA PRO A 193 8.63 -10.01 17.83
C PRO A 193 7.80 -10.68 16.72
N ILE A 194 8.49 -11.27 15.76
CA ILE A 194 7.90 -12.09 14.70
C ILE A 194 8.44 -13.51 14.86
N SER A 195 7.58 -14.51 14.70
CA SER A 195 7.93 -15.92 14.88
C SER A 195 7.46 -16.79 13.71
N GLY A 196 7.94 -18.03 13.64
CA GLY A 196 7.46 -19.02 12.67
C GLY A 196 7.71 -18.65 11.20
N MET A 197 8.70 -17.80 10.90
CA MET A 197 9.00 -17.40 9.53
C MET A 197 9.36 -18.61 8.66
N LYS A 198 8.65 -18.75 7.55
CA LYS A 198 8.89 -19.75 6.51
C LYS A 198 10.03 -19.26 5.62
N GLY A 199 11.10 -20.05 5.49
CA GLY A 199 12.19 -19.75 4.55
C GLY A 199 13.20 -18.69 5.02
N THR A 200 13.62 -18.72 6.29
CA THR A 200 14.53 -17.76 6.96
C THR A 200 15.98 -17.70 6.44
N ARG A 201 16.26 -18.14 5.21
CA ARG A 201 17.61 -18.02 4.62
C ARG A 201 17.72 -16.71 3.85
N GLY A 202 18.67 -15.86 4.21
CA GLY A 202 18.93 -14.60 3.52
C GLY A 202 19.07 -13.41 4.47
N GLU A 203 19.10 -12.22 3.90
CA GLU A 203 19.23 -10.97 4.65
C GLU A 203 18.00 -10.68 5.51
N ALA A 204 18.20 -9.97 6.63
CA ALA A 204 17.11 -9.44 7.42
C ALA A 204 16.25 -8.46 6.61
N CYS A 205 15.00 -8.26 7.02
CA CYS A 205 14.13 -7.25 6.44
C CYS A 205 14.77 -5.87 6.58
N HIS A 206 14.91 -5.14 5.46
CA HIS A 206 15.49 -3.82 5.42
C HIS A 206 14.83 -2.96 4.34
N VAL A 207 15.08 -1.65 4.39
CA VAL A 207 14.65 -0.70 3.36
C VAL A 207 15.59 -0.81 2.17
N ALA A 208 15.06 -1.21 1.02
CA ALA A 208 15.80 -1.21 -0.24
C ALA A 208 15.75 0.17 -0.93
N ALA A 209 14.62 0.85 -0.81
CA ALA A 209 14.37 2.22 -1.26
C ALA A 209 13.20 2.79 -0.45
N PRO A 210 12.96 4.12 -0.45
CA PRO A 210 11.79 4.68 0.23
C PRO A 210 10.51 3.95 -0.19
N GLY A 211 9.79 3.39 0.79
CA GLY A 211 8.57 2.62 0.55
C GLY A 211 8.74 1.20 0.00
N HIS A 212 9.98 0.74 -0.20
CA HIS A 212 10.29 -0.59 -0.71
C HIS A 212 11.17 -1.35 0.27
N TYR A 213 10.73 -2.57 0.60
CA TYR A 213 11.38 -3.43 1.58
C TYR A 213 11.88 -4.71 0.91
N ALA A 214 13.07 -5.16 1.31
CA ALA A 214 13.71 -6.35 0.78
C ALA A 214 14.30 -7.22 1.90
N GLY A 215 14.75 -8.42 1.52
CA GLY A 215 15.16 -9.45 2.45
C GLY A 215 13.98 -10.23 3.00
N ASN A 216 14.18 -10.84 4.17
CA ASN A 216 13.18 -11.70 4.81
C ASN A 216 12.16 -10.87 5.62
N CYS A 217 11.36 -10.04 4.95
CA CYS A 217 10.23 -9.37 5.57
C CYS A 217 9.07 -10.34 5.75
N ALA A 218 8.50 -10.40 6.96
CA ALA A 218 7.33 -11.23 7.21
C ALA A 218 6.14 -10.65 6.47
N GLN A 219 5.50 -11.47 5.65
CA GLN A 219 4.43 -11.01 4.77
C GLN A 219 3.42 -12.13 4.49
N GLY A 220 2.20 -11.73 4.13
CA GLY A 220 1.15 -12.64 3.71
C GLY A 220 -0.24 -12.06 3.94
N TRP A 221 -1.24 -12.87 3.60
CA TRP A 221 -2.64 -12.57 3.80
C TRP A 221 -3.04 -12.74 5.27
N VAL A 222 -3.82 -11.79 5.78
CA VAL A 222 -4.44 -11.83 7.10
C VAL A 222 -5.90 -11.39 6.98
N SER A 223 -6.76 -11.84 7.90
CA SER A 223 -8.15 -11.39 7.91
C SER A 223 -8.25 -9.92 8.35
N ALA A 224 -9.13 -9.17 7.70
CA ALA A 224 -9.27 -7.73 7.91
C ALA A 224 -9.69 -7.36 9.34
N ASP A 225 -10.42 -8.22 10.04
CA ASP A 225 -10.89 -8.00 11.42
C ASP A 225 -9.78 -8.14 12.48
N THR A 226 -8.64 -8.73 12.13
CA THR A 226 -7.48 -8.86 13.01
C THR A 226 -6.57 -7.62 13.02
N LEU A 227 -6.83 -6.67 12.12
CA LEU A 227 -6.05 -5.45 11.95
C LEU A 227 -6.83 -4.21 12.37
N GLU A 228 -6.13 -3.26 12.98
CA GLU A 228 -6.58 -1.88 13.11
C GLU A 228 -5.96 -1.07 11.97
N VAL A 229 -6.79 -0.70 11.00
CA VAL A 229 -6.38 0.10 9.83
C VAL A 229 -6.38 1.59 10.18
N PHE A 230 -5.32 2.29 9.76
CA PHE A 230 -5.19 3.73 10.02
C PHE A 230 -5.89 4.55 8.93
N SER A 231 -7.23 4.52 8.95
CA SER A 231 -8.11 5.09 7.91
C SER A 231 -7.97 6.61 7.67
N SER A 232 -7.36 7.35 8.61
CA SER A 232 -7.07 8.79 8.49
C SER A 232 -5.58 9.08 8.24
N GLY A 233 -4.80 8.04 7.93
CA GLY A 233 -3.35 8.07 7.98
C GLY A 233 -2.81 7.83 9.40
N MET A 234 -1.48 7.82 9.51
CA MET A 234 -0.75 7.89 10.77
C MET A 234 -0.68 9.34 11.24
#